data_AF-A0A1I7Y1Q2-F1
#
_entry.id   AF-A0A1I7Y1Q2-F1
#
_cell.length_a   1.000
_cell.length_b   1.000
_cell.length_c   1.000
_cell.angle_alpha   90.00
_cell.angle_beta   90.00
_cell.angle_gamma   90.00
#
_symmetry.space_group_name_H-M   'P 1'
#
loop_
_entity.id
_entity.type
_entity.pdbx_description
1 polymer ?
#
loop_
_entity_poly.entity_id
_entity_poly.type
_entity_poly.pdbx_seq_one_letter_code
_entity_poly.pdbx_strand_id
1 'polypeptide(L)'
;MVSTPNGPLKSATEELGEASAEYSAALTEVEKLERLQKAMSAGELTPELLEECPELSAKLTEIEKTKYRIEILKKSIATQTAANAKNPKQKTAPTKKYGGPSEKKPKAEAKPAKVKRNYVHVEDYGDSIFGTLKVVFTEAISKAFPEEKDLPVILAEAKDPKFGNYQLNSAMAISKVTCFP
;
A
#
# COMPACT_ATOMS: atom_id res chain seq x y z
N MET A 1 52.34 2.43 50.94
CA MET A 1 53.13 2.11 49.74
C MET A 1 52.15 1.78 48.63
N VAL A 2 51.88 2.73 47.73
CA VAL A 2 51.00 2.50 46.57
C VAL A 2 51.94 2.42 45.37
N SER A 3 52.18 1.20 44.89
CA SER A 3 52.93 0.96 43.66
C SER A 3 52.06 1.36 42.48
N THR A 4 52.37 2.50 41.86
CA THR A 4 51.94 2.79 40.50
C THR A 4 52.69 1.86 39.54
N PRO A 5 52.01 1.11 38.67
CA PRO A 5 52.69 0.37 37.62
C PRO A 5 53.15 1.37 36.56
N ASN A 6 54.44 1.70 36.56
CA ASN A 6 55.08 2.34 35.42
C ASN A 6 55.07 1.34 34.26
N GLY A 7 54.10 1.50 33.36
CA GLY A 7 54.19 0.92 32.03
C GLY A 7 55.42 1.47 31.29
N PRO A 8 55.87 0.81 30.20
CA PRO A 8 57.03 1.26 29.45
C PRO A 8 56.83 2.72 29.00
N LEU A 9 57.79 3.60 29.31
CA LEU A 9 57.85 4.95 28.75
C LEU A 9 58.05 4.81 27.24
N LYS A 10 57.09 5.30 26.45
CA LYS A 10 57.22 5.34 24.99
C LYS A 10 58.45 6.15 24.61
N SER A 11 59.15 5.73 23.56
CA SER A 11 60.32 6.48 23.08
C SER A 11 59.86 7.78 22.41
N ALA A 12 60.64 8.85 22.50
CA ALA A 12 60.29 10.14 21.88
C ALA A 12 60.04 10.03 20.36
N THR A 13 60.70 9.07 19.69
CA THR A 13 60.49 8.76 18.27
C THR A 13 59.13 8.10 18.00
N GLU A 14 58.65 7.29 18.93
CA GLU A 14 57.37 6.59 18.85
C GLU A 14 56.21 7.55 19.10
N GLU A 15 56.33 8.44 20.10
CA GLU A 15 55.34 9.50 20.35
C GLU A 15 55.24 10.47 19.17
N LEU A 16 56.37 10.83 18.55
CA LEU A 16 56.37 11.71 17.38
C LEU A 16 55.74 11.04 16.14
N GLY A 17 55.94 9.73 16.00
CA GLY A 17 55.30 8.92 14.96
C GLY A 17 53.78 8.82 15.14
N GLU A 18 53.32 8.57 16.36
CA GLU A 18 51.89 8.55 16.71
C GLU A 18 51.25 9.91 16.47
N ALA A 19 51.86 11.01 16.92
CA ALA A 19 51.35 12.36 16.71
C ALA A 19 51.26 12.73 15.21
N SER A 20 52.23 12.29 14.40
CA SER A 20 52.19 12.46 12.95
C SER A 20 51.05 11.68 12.30
N ALA A 21 50.83 10.43 12.74
CA ALA A 21 49.72 9.60 12.26
C ALA A 21 48.36 10.20 12.63
N GLU A 22 48.20 10.65 13.88
CA GLU A 22 46.99 11.34 14.36
C GLU A 22 46.72 12.62 13.57
N TYR A 23 47.75 13.44 13.33
CA TYR A 23 47.63 14.65 12.51
C TYR A 23 47.20 14.31 11.07
N SER A 24 47.79 13.27 10.47
CA SER A 24 47.42 12.85 9.12
C SER A 24 45.97 12.36 9.05
N ALA A 25 45.49 11.61 10.05
CA ALA A 25 44.12 11.15 10.13
C ALA A 25 43.15 12.33 10.30
N ALA A 26 43.47 13.29 11.18
CA ALA A 26 42.68 14.49 11.38
C ALA A 26 42.59 15.33 10.10
N LEU A 27 43.68 15.44 9.34
CA LEU A 27 43.68 16.13 8.05
C LEU A 27 42.72 15.46 7.06
N THR A 28 42.77 14.12 6.94
CA THR A 28 41.86 13.39 6.06
C THR A 28 40.38 13.54 6.45
N GLU A 29 40.09 13.63 7.74
CA GLU A 29 38.73 13.85 8.25
C GLU A 29 38.22 15.25 7.91
N VAL A 30 39.07 16.28 8.03
CA VAL A 30 38.71 17.65 7.63
C VAL A 30 38.39 17.71 6.13
N GLU A 31 39.22 17.10 5.29
CA GLU A 31 38.98 17.03 3.84
C GLU A 31 37.68 16.29 3.49
N LYS A 32 37.30 15.28 4.29
CA LYS A 32 36.01 14.59 4.15
C LYS A 32 34.84 15.52 4.53
N LEU A 33 34.92 16.20 5.67
CA LEU A 33 33.90 17.12 6.13
C LEU A 33 33.68 18.30 5.16
N GLU A 34 34.75 18.84 4.58
CA GLU A 34 34.66 19.89 3.56
C GLU A 34 33.92 19.41 2.30
N ARG A 35 34.20 18.18 1.84
CA ARG A 35 33.49 17.57 0.70
C ARG A 35 32.01 17.38 1.00
N LEU A 36 31.67 16.87 2.18
CA LEU A 36 30.28 16.69 2.62
C LEU A 36 29.54 18.03 2.73
N GLN A 37 30.16 19.03 3.33
CA GLN A 37 29.59 20.37 3.46
C GLN A 37 29.32 20.98 2.08
N LYS A 38 30.26 20.83 1.14
CA LYS A 38 30.08 21.29 -0.23
C LYS A 38 28.89 20.60 -0.91
N ALA A 39 28.79 19.28 -0.82
CA ALA A 39 27.67 18.51 -1.36
C ALA A 39 26.32 18.95 -0.76
N MET A 40 26.25 19.09 0.57
CA MET A 40 25.06 19.59 1.26
C MET A 40 24.68 21.01 0.80
N SER A 41 25.65 21.90 0.64
CA SER A 41 25.40 23.29 0.20
C SER A 41 24.91 23.36 -1.25
N ALA A 42 25.34 22.42 -2.09
CA ALA A 42 24.89 22.28 -3.48
C ALA A 42 23.54 21.53 -3.59
N GLY A 43 23.07 20.90 -2.51
CA GLY A 43 21.89 20.04 -2.51
C GLY A 43 22.10 18.71 -3.23
N GLU A 44 23.36 18.29 -3.42
CA GLU A 44 23.72 17.05 -4.09
C GLU A 44 23.69 15.88 -3.09
N LEU A 45 22.87 14.88 -3.37
CA LEU A 45 22.78 13.64 -2.58
C LEU A 45 23.86 12.65 -3.01
N THR A 46 25.12 12.95 -2.66
CA THR A 46 26.26 12.07 -2.95
C THR A 46 26.20 10.78 -2.10
N PRO A 47 26.78 9.66 -2.58
CA PRO A 47 26.79 8.41 -1.82
C PRO A 47 27.47 8.54 -0.45
N GLU A 48 28.58 9.28 -0.38
CA GLU A 48 29.28 9.58 0.88
C GLU A 48 28.34 10.33 1.86
N LEU A 49 27.56 11.30 1.38
CA LEU A 49 26.60 12.04 2.21
C LEU A 49 25.44 11.15 2.68
N LEU A 50 24.97 10.24 1.84
CA LEU A 50 23.92 9.30 2.19
C LEU A 50 24.38 8.24 3.20
N GLU A 51 25.66 7.91 3.22
CA GLU A 51 26.29 7.01 4.20
C GLU A 51 26.37 7.69 5.58
N GLU A 52 26.82 8.95 5.64
CA GLU A 52 26.89 9.72 6.88
C GLU A 52 25.51 10.14 7.41
N CYS A 53 24.52 10.30 6.52
CA CYS A 53 23.16 10.70 6.86
C CYS A 53 22.13 9.62 6.46
N PRO A 54 22.05 8.50 7.21
CA PRO A 54 21.16 7.38 6.87
C PRO A 54 19.67 7.74 6.85
N GLU A 55 19.25 8.72 7.67
CA GLU A 55 17.87 9.23 7.66
C GLU A 55 17.52 9.88 6.31
N LEU A 56 18.46 10.62 5.71
CA LEU A 56 18.29 11.27 4.41
C LEU A 56 18.17 10.21 3.30
N SER A 57 18.98 9.16 3.36
CA SER A 57 18.90 8.00 2.45
C SER A 57 17.55 7.28 2.54
N ALA A 58 17.06 7.06 3.76
CA ALA A 58 15.74 6.47 3.99
C ALA A 58 14.63 7.35 3.40
N LYS A 59 14.73 8.67 3.57
CA LYS A 59 13.76 9.63 3.00
C LYS A 59 13.80 9.68 1.48
N LEU A 60 14.98 9.61 0.87
CA LEU A 60 15.13 9.52 -0.58
C LEU A 60 14.42 8.27 -1.14
N THR A 61 14.65 7.12 -0.50
CA THR A 61 14.00 5.85 -0.85
C THR A 61 12.48 5.92 -0.71
N GLU A 62 11.98 6.56 0.36
CA GLU A 62 10.54 6.77 0.59
C GLU A 62 9.91 7.64 -0.51
N ILE A 63 10.61 8.70 -0.92
CA ILE A 63 10.19 9.59 -2.02
C ILE A 63 10.10 8.82 -3.34
N GLU A 64 11.08 7.99 -3.67
CA GLU A 64 11.07 7.17 -4.88
C GLU A 64 9.91 6.17 -4.90
N LYS A 65 9.70 5.46 -3.78
CA LYS A 65 8.55 4.55 -3.60
C LYS A 65 7.22 5.28 -3.78
N THR A 66 7.12 6.48 -3.24
CA THR A 66 5.89 7.29 -3.31
C THR A 66 5.63 7.79 -4.74
N LYS A 67 6.67 8.27 -5.44
CA LYS A 67 6.57 8.66 -6.85
C LYS A 67 6.11 7.49 -7.72
N TYR A 68 6.70 6.32 -7.53
CA TYR A 68 6.30 5.10 -8.25
C TYR A 68 4.84 4.74 -7.99
N ARG A 69 4.38 4.80 -6.73
CA ARG A 69 2.98 4.56 -6.38
C ARG A 69 2.03 5.55 -7.04
N ILE A 70 2.40 6.82 -7.10
CA ILE A 70 1.61 7.86 -7.77
C ILE A 70 1.42 7.50 -9.26
N GLU A 71 2.47 7.04 -9.93
CA GLU A 71 2.40 6.66 -11.34
C GLU A 71 1.48 5.47 -11.59
N ILE A 72 1.58 4.41 -10.76
CA ILE A 72 0.69 3.25 -10.86
C ILE A 72 -0.77 3.67 -10.65
N LEU A 73 -1.03 4.47 -9.62
CA LEU A 73 -2.40 4.90 -9.31
C LEU A 73 -2.97 5.77 -10.44
N LYS A 74 -2.18 6.68 -11.02
CA LYS A 74 -2.59 7.46 -12.20
C LYS A 74 -2.96 6.55 -13.37
N LYS A 75 -2.14 5.54 -13.67
CA LYS A 75 -2.42 4.55 -14.73
C LYS A 75 -3.71 3.76 -14.44
N SER A 76 -3.87 3.28 -13.20
CA SER A 76 -5.06 2.54 -12.77
C SER A 76 -6.34 3.37 -12.90
N ILE A 77 -6.32 4.64 -12.44
CA ILE A 77 -7.43 5.57 -12.60
C ILE A 77 -7.77 5.79 -14.08
N ALA A 78 -6.78 5.98 -14.94
CA ALA A 78 -7.01 6.15 -16.37
C ALA A 78 -7.68 4.90 -16.99
N THR A 79 -7.24 3.70 -16.60
CA THR A 79 -7.85 2.44 -17.05
C THR A 79 -9.29 2.29 -16.55
N GLN A 80 -9.54 2.54 -15.27
CA GLN A 80 -10.86 2.41 -14.65
C GLN A 80 -11.85 3.44 -15.23
N THR A 81 -11.41 4.68 -15.44
CA THR A 81 -12.25 5.71 -16.06
C THR A 81 -12.58 5.39 -17.52
N ALA A 82 -11.63 4.83 -18.28
CA ALA A 82 -11.89 4.34 -19.63
C ALA A 82 -12.85 3.14 -19.67
N ALA A 83 -12.76 2.22 -18.70
CA ALA A 83 -13.70 1.10 -18.56
C ALA A 83 -15.12 1.59 -18.22
N ASN A 84 -15.24 2.52 -17.27
CA ASN A 84 -16.52 3.12 -16.88
C ASN A 84 -17.19 3.88 -18.04
N ALA A 85 -16.40 4.52 -18.91
CA ALA A 85 -16.93 5.20 -20.10
C ALA A 85 -17.52 4.22 -21.14
N LYS A 86 -17.04 2.97 -21.18
CA LYS A 86 -17.50 1.93 -22.12
C LYS A 86 -18.77 1.21 -21.66
N ASN A 87 -19.08 1.22 -20.36
CA ASN A 87 -20.27 0.60 -19.77
C ASN A 87 -21.17 1.63 -19.05
N PRO A 88 -22.00 2.42 -19.76
CA PRO A 88 -22.87 3.43 -19.15
C PRO A 88 -24.06 2.88 -18.34
N LYS A 89 -24.20 1.55 -18.19
CA LYS A 89 -25.35 0.88 -17.53
C LYS A 89 -25.08 0.44 -16.09
N GLN A 90 -24.44 1.25 -15.26
CA GLN A 90 -24.55 1.11 -13.80
C GLN A 90 -24.56 2.50 -13.14
N LYS A 91 -25.64 3.24 -13.40
CA LYS A 91 -26.18 4.16 -12.39
C LYS A 91 -27.00 3.32 -11.41
N THR A 92 -26.35 2.48 -10.60
CA THR A 92 -27.04 1.84 -9.49
C THR A 92 -27.35 2.91 -8.46
N ALA A 93 -28.64 3.00 -8.13
CA ALA A 93 -29.22 3.89 -7.13
C ALA A 93 -28.42 3.85 -5.81
N PRO A 94 -28.43 4.94 -5.01
CA PRO A 94 -27.73 4.97 -3.74
C PRO A 94 -28.22 3.81 -2.86
N THR A 95 -27.34 2.86 -2.61
CA THR A 95 -27.64 1.70 -1.78
C THR A 95 -28.01 2.17 -0.38
N LYS A 96 -29.23 1.79 -0.01
CA LYS A 96 -29.84 1.90 1.31
C LYS A 96 -28.82 1.53 2.39
N LYS A 97 -28.63 2.43 3.36
CA LYS A 97 -27.90 2.14 4.60
C LYS A 97 -28.47 0.88 5.24
N TYR A 98 -27.72 -0.21 5.27
CA TYR A 98 -27.96 -1.29 6.22
C TYR A 98 -27.43 -0.82 7.58
N GLY A 99 -28.35 -0.68 8.53
CA GLY A 99 -28.07 -0.23 9.87
C GLY A 99 -27.33 -1.28 10.68
N GLY A 100 -26.17 -0.90 11.21
CA GLY A 100 -25.64 -1.50 12.44
C GLY A 100 -26.37 -0.92 13.66
N PRO A 101 -26.47 -1.67 14.78
CA PRO A 101 -27.28 -1.29 15.93
C PRO A 101 -26.82 0.01 16.58
N SER A 102 -27.81 0.77 17.02
CA SER A 102 -27.74 2.07 17.66
C SER A 102 -26.98 2.07 19.00
N GLU A 103 -25.94 2.88 19.10
CA GLU A 103 -25.50 3.47 20.36
C GLU A 103 -25.60 5.00 20.32
N LYS A 104 -26.01 5.55 21.47
CA LYS A 104 -26.55 6.90 21.67
C LYS A 104 -25.49 8.00 21.43
N LYS A 105 -25.93 9.08 20.76
CA LYS A 105 -25.20 10.36 20.58
C LYS A 105 -24.86 11.02 21.94
N PRO A 106 -23.85 11.91 21.93
CA PRO A 106 -24.16 13.31 22.15
C PRO A 106 -23.59 14.29 21.10
N LYS A 107 -24.43 15.30 20.83
CA LYS A 107 -24.26 16.66 20.27
C LYS A 107 -23.09 17.04 19.33
N ALA A 108 -23.51 17.29 18.09
CA ALA A 108 -23.36 18.54 17.31
C ALA A 108 -22.00 19.25 17.26
N GLU A 109 -21.27 19.02 16.16
CA GLU A 109 -20.36 20.00 15.57
C GLU A 109 -20.60 20.10 14.05
N ALA A 110 -20.39 21.30 13.51
CA ALA A 110 -20.75 21.73 12.17
C ALA A 110 -20.11 20.86 11.07
N LYS A 111 -20.91 20.47 10.06
CA LYS A 111 -20.40 19.75 8.89
C LYS A 111 -19.51 20.68 8.05
N PRO A 112 -18.24 20.34 7.78
CA PRO A 112 -17.43 21.11 6.83
C PRO A 112 -18.00 20.93 5.42
N ALA A 113 -17.93 22.00 4.62
CA ALA A 113 -18.41 22.04 3.25
C ALA A 113 -17.83 20.87 2.44
N LYS A 114 -18.71 20.08 1.81
CA LYS A 114 -18.32 18.94 0.97
C LYS A 114 -17.59 19.45 -0.27
N VAL A 115 -16.27 19.35 -0.28
CA VAL A 115 -15.45 19.48 -1.48
C VAL A 115 -15.95 18.43 -2.49
N LYS A 116 -16.46 18.87 -3.64
CA LYS A 116 -16.82 17.98 -4.76
C LYS A 116 -15.52 17.33 -5.26
N ARG A 117 -15.28 16.09 -4.84
CA ARG A 117 -14.21 15.25 -5.40
C ARG A 117 -14.82 14.40 -6.51
N ASN A 118 -14.16 14.36 -7.67
CA ASN A 118 -14.54 13.45 -8.75
C ASN A 118 -14.05 12.05 -8.37
N TYR A 119 -14.96 11.25 -7.82
CA TYR A 119 -14.67 9.86 -7.46
C TYR A 119 -14.72 8.99 -8.71
N VAL A 120 -13.73 8.12 -8.86
CA VAL A 120 -13.79 7.00 -9.80
C VAL A 120 -14.75 5.98 -9.23
N HIS A 121 -15.75 5.57 -10.00
CA HIS A 121 -16.64 4.49 -9.58
C HIS A 121 -15.90 3.16 -9.74
N VAL A 122 -15.75 2.45 -8.63
CA VAL A 122 -15.20 1.10 -8.58
C VAL A 122 -16.36 0.21 -8.14
N GLU A 123 -16.53 -0.94 -8.78
CA GLU A 123 -17.50 -1.93 -8.30
C GLU A 123 -17.08 -2.36 -6.88
N ASP A 124 -17.84 -1.91 -5.90
CA ASP A 124 -17.62 -2.20 -4.49
C ASP A 124 -18.30 -3.52 -4.18
N TYR A 125 -17.53 -4.61 -4.23
CA TYR A 125 -17.98 -5.93 -3.81
C TYR A 125 -18.05 -6.08 -2.28
N GLY A 126 -17.66 -5.02 -1.55
CA GLY A 126 -17.24 -5.08 -0.16
C GLY A 126 -16.06 -6.06 0.02
N ASP A 127 -15.47 -6.09 1.21
CA ASP A 127 -14.50 -7.15 1.58
C ASP A 127 -15.16 -8.55 1.71
N SER A 128 -16.35 -8.74 1.14
CA SER A 128 -17.08 -9.99 1.22
C SER A 128 -16.62 -10.91 0.09
N ILE A 129 -15.90 -11.97 0.47
CA ILE A 129 -15.62 -13.12 -0.41
C ILE A 129 -16.92 -13.63 -1.10
N PHE A 130 -18.06 -13.47 -0.42
CA PHE A 130 -19.37 -13.77 -0.95
C PHE A 130 -19.72 -12.95 -2.22
N GLY A 131 -19.43 -11.64 -2.23
CA GLY A 131 -19.63 -10.77 -3.39
C GLY A 131 -18.79 -11.21 -4.58
N THR A 132 -17.50 -11.45 -4.36
CA THR A 132 -16.56 -11.94 -5.39
C THR A 132 -17.01 -13.28 -5.98
N LEU A 133 -17.38 -14.24 -5.12
CA LEU A 133 -17.87 -15.55 -5.58
C LEU A 133 -19.15 -15.40 -6.41
N LYS A 134 -20.06 -14.52 -6.01
CA LYS A 134 -21.31 -14.28 -6.75
C LYS A 134 -21.03 -13.76 -8.17
N VAL A 135 -20.07 -12.86 -8.34
CA VAL A 135 -19.66 -12.35 -9.66
C VAL A 135 -19.10 -13.46 -10.53
N VAL A 136 -18.14 -14.22 -10.00
CA VAL A 136 -17.50 -15.32 -10.72
C VAL A 136 -18.54 -16.35 -11.19
N PHE A 137 -19.49 -16.72 -10.32
CA PHE A 137 -20.56 -17.64 -10.71
C PHE A 137 -21.55 -17.03 -11.69
N THR A 138 -21.87 -15.73 -11.58
CA THR A 138 -22.73 -15.03 -12.55
C THR A 138 -22.11 -15.04 -13.94
N GLU A 139 -20.83 -14.75 -14.05
CA GLU A 139 -20.09 -14.76 -15.30
C GLU A 139 -20.01 -16.18 -15.88
N ALA A 140 -19.69 -17.18 -15.05
CA ALA A 140 -19.61 -18.57 -15.47
C ALA A 140 -20.96 -19.11 -15.97
N ILE A 141 -22.06 -18.81 -15.28
CA ILE A 141 -23.41 -19.22 -15.67
C ILE A 141 -23.83 -18.53 -16.97
N SER A 142 -23.59 -17.22 -17.10
CA SER A 142 -23.91 -16.47 -18.33
C SER A 142 -23.15 -17.00 -19.54
N LYS A 143 -21.92 -17.49 -19.33
CA LYS A 143 -21.11 -18.13 -20.38
C LYS A 143 -21.58 -19.55 -20.72
N ALA A 144 -22.03 -20.30 -19.73
CA ALA A 144 -22.52 -21.67 -19.90
C ALA A 144 -23.91 -21.72 -20.56
N PHE A 145 -24.76 -20.73 -20.29
CA PHE A 145 -26.12 -20.62 -20.83
C PHE A 145 -26.34 -19.25 -21.48
N PRO A 146 -25.75 -19.01 -22.66
CA PRO A 146 -25.81 -17.69 -23.32
C PRO A 146 -27.20 -17.31 -23.86
N GLU A 147 -28.10 -18.28 -24.05
CA GLU A 147 -29.45 -18.07 -24.58
C GLU A 147 -30.42 -17.52 -23.52
N GLU A 148 -30.21 -17.87 -22.25
CA GLU A 148 -31.06 -17.43 -21.14
C GLU A 148 -30.49 -16.17 -20.49
N LYS A 149 -31.30 -15.12 -20.44
CA LYS A 149 -30.95 -13.88 -19.75
C LYS A 149 -31.45 -13.93 -18.32
N ASP A 150 -30.60 -13.53 -17.38
CA ASP A 150 -30.93 -13.34 -15.96
C ASP A 150 -31.18 -14.64 -15.16
N LEU A 151 -30.27 -15.61 -15.31
CA LEU A 151 -30.30 -16.84 -14.52
C LEU A 151 -30.00 -16.59 -13.03
N PRO A 152 -30.72 -17.25 -12.11
CA PRO A 152 -30.60 -16.99 -10.68
C PRO A 152 -29.27 -17.50 -10.13
N VAL A 153 -28.53 -16.61 -9.43
CA VAL A 153 -27.30 -16.96 -8.70
C VAL A 153 -27.59 -17.02 -7.20
N ILE A 154 -27.84 -18.23 -6.71
CA ILE A 154 -28.20 -18.52 -5.32
C ILE A 154 -26.95 -19.05 -4.60
N LEU A 155 -26.19 -18.15 -4.01
CA LEU A 155 -25.03 -18.47 -3.17
C LEU A 155 -25.43 -18.44 -1.69
N ALA A 156 -24.92 -19.37 -0.88
CA ALA A 156 -25.13 -19.42 0.56
C ALA A 156 -23.84 -19.82 1.29
N GLU A 157 -23.66 -19.37 2.53
CA GLU A 157 -22.66 -19.92 3.44
C GLU A 157 -23.11 -21.31 3.92
N ALA A 158 -22.18 -22.27 3.88
CA ALA A 158 -22.44 -23.63 4.33
C ALA A 158 -22.54 -23.67 5.86
N LYS A 159 -23.62 -24.27 6.37
CA LYS A 159 -23.79 -24.47 7.82
C LYS A 159 -23.03 -25.68 8.34
N ASP A 160 -22.83 -26.68 7.47
CA ASP A 160 -22.11 -27.91 7.79
C ASP A 160 -20.76 -27.92 7.07
N PRO A 161 -19.63 -28.14 7.79
CA PRO A 161 -18.29 -28.19 7.20
C PRO A 161 -18.11 -29.26 6.11
N LYS A 162 -18.97 -30.28 6.07
CA LYS A 162 -18.95 -31.35 5.06
C LYS A 162 -19.19 -30.84 3.64
N PHE A 163 -19.87 -29.70 3.49
CA PHE A 163 -20.21 -29.13 2.19
C PHE A 163 -19.33 -27.93 1.81
N GLY A 164 -18.16 -27.80 2.45
CA GLY A 164 -17.23 -26.68 2.23
C GLY A 164 -17.65 -25.41 2.98
N ASN A 165 -17.14 -24.26 2.54
CA ASN A 165 -17.45 -22.96 3.16
C ASN A 165 -18.65 -22.24 2.51
N TYR A 166 -18.84 -22.44 1.20
CA TYR A 166 -19.90 -21.82 0.42
C TYR A 166 -20.56 -22.84 -0.50
N GLN A 167 -21.87 -22.70 -0.70
CA GLN A 167 -22.68 -23.55 -1.55
C GLN A 167 -23.36 -22.72 -2.63
N LEU A 168 -23.26 -23.17 -3.88
CA LEU A 168 -24.01 -22.62 -5.00
C LEU A 168 -25.22 -23.51 -5.28
N ASN A 169 -26.41 -23.01 -4.97
CA ASN A 169 -27.68 -23.74 -5.12
C ASN A 169 -28.44 -23.37 -6.41
N SER A 170 -27.77 -22.70 -7.36
CA SER A 170 -28.39 -22.22 -8.60
C SER A 170 -28.81 -23.34 -9.55
N ALA A 171 -28.16 -24.50 -9.52
CA ALA A 171 -28.35 -25.57 -10.51
C ALA A 171 -29.82 -26.04 -10.60
N MET A 172 -30.49 -26.18 -9.45
CA MET A 172 -31.91 -26.59 -9.38
C MET A 172 -32.87 -25.52 -9.92
N ALA A 173 -32.52 -24.24 -9.77
CA ALA A 173 -33.34 -23.16 -10.29
C ALA A 173 -33.13 -22.99 -11.80
N ILE A 174 -31.87 -23.12 -12.26
CA ILE A 174 -31.51 -23.09 -13.68
C ILE A 174 -32.20 -24.23 -14.43
N SER A 175 -32.17 -25.46 -13.91
CA SER A 175 -32.78 -26.62 -14.60
C SER A 175 -34.29 -26.48 -14.80
N LYS A 176 -34.99 -25.79 -13.89
CA LYS A 176 -36.42 -25.50 -14.05
C LYS A 176 -36.69 -24.49 -15.16
N VAL A 177 -35.78 -23.54 -15.37
CA VAL A 177 -35.90 -22.51 -16.41
C VAL A 177 -35.49 -23.07 -17.78
N THR A 178 -34.41 -23.86 -17.83
CA THR A 178 -33.83 -24.32 -19.10
C THR A 178 -34.41 -25.63 -19.63
N CYS A 179 -34.97 -26.49 -18.76
CA CYS A 179 -35.41 -27.84 -19.13
C CYS A 179 -36.94 -28.01 -19.21
N PHE A 180 -37.70 -27.03 -18.71
CA PHE A 180 -39.17 -27.00 -18.78
C PHE A 180 -39.64 -25.65 -19.34
N PRO A 181 -39.58 -25.44 -20.66
CA PRO A 181 -40.33 -24.37 -21.32
C PRO A 181 -41.85 -24.60 -21.25
#